data_AF-A0A7T7FMX7-F1
#
_entry.id   AF-A0A7T7FMX7-F1
#
_cell.length_a   1.000
_cell.length_b   1.000
_cell.length_c   1.000
_cell.angle_alpha   90.00
_cell.angle_beta   90.00
_cell.angle_gamma   90.00
#
_symmetry.space_group_name_H-M   'P 1'
#
loop_
_entity.id
_entity.type
_entity.pdbx_description
1 polymer ?
#
loop_
_entity_poly.entity_id
_entity_poly.type
_entity_poly.pdbx_seq_one_letter_code
_entity_poly.pdbx_strand_id
1 'polypeptide(L)'
;MPTIKQLIRNTRQPIRNVTKSPALRGCPQRRGTCTRVYTITPKKPNSALRKVARVRLTSGFEITAYIPGIGHNLQEHSVVLVRGGRVKDLPGVRYHIVRGTLDAVGVKDRQQGRSKYGVKKPKKVILALIKRKPILEPLSRSCHVEVLQKKKLQNPIQFIVID
;
A
#
# COMPACT_ATOMS: atom_id res chain seq x y z
N MET A 1 -21.16 -30.22 38.94
CA MET A 1 -20.47 -31.21 38.09
C MET A 1 -21.50 -32.26 37.68
N PRO A 2 -21.73 -32.53 36.38
CA PRO A 2 -22.81 -33.41 35.96
C PRO A 2 -22.50 -34.88 36.28
N THR A 3 -23.53 -35.66 36.60
CA THR A 3 -23.42 -37.09 36.90
C THR A 3 -23.36 -37.93 35.61
N ILE A 4 -22.83 -39.15 35.68
CA ILE A 4 -22.71 -40.05 34.51
C ILE A 4 -24.08 -40.33 33.88
N LYS A 5 -25.12 -40.56 34.69
CA LYS A 5 -26.52 -40.72 34.23
C LYS A 5 -27.08 -39.49 33.51
N GLN A 6 -26.56 -38.29 33.77
CA GLN A 6 -26.94 -37.07 33.05
C GLN A 6 -26.25 -37.00 31.69
N LEU A 7 -24.98 -37.43 31.60
CA LEU A 7 -24.23 -37.48 30.34
C LEU A 7 -24.74 -38.56 29.38
N ILE A 8 -25.24 -39.67 29.92
CA ILE A 8 -25.89 -40.74 29.15
C ILE A 8 -27.21 -40.26 28.55
N ARG A 9 -28.00 -39.48 29.31
CA ARG A 9 -29.29 -38.93 28.84
C ARG A 9 -29.11 -37.74 27.91
N ASN A 10 -28.19 -36.83 28.24
CA ASN A 10 -27.91 -35.62 27.49
C ASN A 10 -26.41 -35.53 27.19
N THR A 11 -26.05 -35.72 25.92
CA THR A 11 -24.67 -35.55 25.47
C THR A 11 -24.22 -34.10 25.57
N ARG A 12 -22.94 -33.88 25.87
CA ARG A 12 -22.36 -32.54 25.87
C ARG A 12 -22.39 -31.98 24.45
N GLN A 13 -22.98 -30.80 24.31
CA GLN A 13 -23.02 -30.11 23.04
C GLN A 13 -21.68 -29.38 22.78
N PRO A 14 -21.13 -29.47 21.56
CA PRO A 14 -19.92 -28.74 21.21
C PRO A 14 -20.22 -27.23 21.18
N ILE A 15 -19.28 -26.43 21.69
CA ILE A 15 -19.39 -24.97 21.64
C ILE A 15 -19.17 -24.52 20.20
N ARG A 16 -20.19 -23.90 19.59
CA ARG A 16 -20.11 -23.36 18.23
C ARG A 16 -19.48 -21.97 18.25
N ASN A 17 -18.33 -21.83 17.62
CA ASN A 17 -17.65 -20.54 17.46
C ASN A 17 -18.11 -19.82 16.19
N VAL A 18 -18.57 -18.58 16.32
CA VAL A 18 -18.99 -17.76 15.17
C VAL A 18 -17.81 -16.95 14.64
N THR A 19 -17.63 -16.94 13.32
CA THR A 19 -16.57 -16.15 12.69
C THR A 19 -16.87 -14.65 12.78
N LYS A 20 -15.82 -13.85 13.02
CA LYS A 20 -15.94 -12.38 13.10
C LYS A 20 -16.23 -11.74 11.73
N SER A 21 -15.98 -12.47 10.64
CA SER A 21 -16.05 -12.02 9.24
C SER A 21 -16.82 -13.02 8.36
N PRO A 22 -18.15 -13.14 8.54
CA PRO A 22 -18.95 -14.16 7.86
C PRO A 22 -19.02 -13.98 6.33
N ALA A 23 -18.96 -12.75 5.82
CA ALA A 23 -19.16 -12.45 4.39
C ALA A 23 -18.02 -12.94 3.48
N LEU A 24 -16.85 -13.26 4.06
CA LEU A 24 -15.72 -13.78 3.31
C LEU A 24 -15.83 -15.29 3.03
N ARG A 25 -16.77 -16.01 3.68
CA ARG A 25 -16.97 -17.46 3.53
C ARG A 25 -15.66 -18.27 3.65
N GLY A 26 -14.83 -17.96 4.66
CA GLY A 26 -13.56 -18.65 4.90
C GLY A 26 -12.36 -18.16 4.07
N CYS A 27 -12.57 -17.32 3.05
CA CYS A 27 -11.46 -16.72 2.30
C CYS A 27 -10.74 -15.64 3.12
N PRO A 28 -9.40 -15.49 2.98
CA PRO A 28 -8.66 -14.46 3.70
C PRO A 28 -9.00 -13.04 3.18
N GLN A 29 -9.21 -12.93 1.87
CA GLN A 29 -9.51 -11.69 1.16
C GLN A 29 -10.53 -11.97 0.06
N ARG A 30 -11.35 -10.98 -0.29
CA ARG A 30 -12.32 -11.13 -1.37
C ARG A 30 -12.48 -9.84 -2.17
N ARG A 31 -12.57 -9.98 -3.49
CA ARG A 31 -12.83 -8.88 -4.41
C ARG A 31 -14.30 -8.44 -4.31
N GLY A 32 -14.55 -7.15 -4.45
CA GLY A 32 -15.87 -6.57 -4.56
C GLY A 32 -15.87 -5.23 -5.30
N THR A 33 -17.06 -4.73 -5.60
CA THR A 33 -17.28 -3.41 -6.22
C THR A 33 -17.91 -2.47 -5.22
N CYS A 34 -17.47 -1.22 -5.19
CA CYS A 34 -18.04 -0.18 -4.34
C CYS A 34 -19.41 0.23 -4.88
N THR A 35 -20.45 0.18 -4.05
CA THR A 35 -21.79 0.69 -4.37
C THR A 35 -21.87 2.18 -4.09
N ARG A 36 -21.39 2.61 -2.92
CA ARG A 36 -21.35 4.01 -2.50
C ARG A 36 -20.20 4.27 -1.54
N VAL A 37 -19.62 5.46 -1.61
CA VAL A 37 -18.55 5.90 -0.71
C VAL A 37 -19.05 7.09 0.10
N TYR A 38 -18.97 7.00 1.43
CA TYR A 38 -19.55 8.00 2.33
C TYR A 38 -18.81 8.04 3.67
N THR A 39 -19.16 9.01 4.51
CA THR A 39 -18.58 9.18 5.84
C THR A 39 -19.56 8.75 6.93
N ILE A 40 -19.04 8.20 8.03
CA ILE A 40 -19.83 7.76 9.18
C ILE A 40 -19.22 8.36 10.45
N THR A 41 -20.08 8.80 11.37
CA THR A 41 -19.68 9.23 12.71
C THR A 41 -19.51 8.02 13.65
N PRO A 42 -18.46 7.97 14.48
CA PRO A 42 -18.24 6.89 15.42
C PRO A 42 -19.25 6.87 16.56
N LYS A 43 -19.28 5.76 17.32
CA LYS A 43 -20.01 5.70 18.59
C LYS A 43 -19.36 6.63 19.63
N LYS A 44 -20.17 7.20 20.53
CA LYS A 44 -19.71 7.85 21.77
C LYS A 44 -18.79 6.88 22.51
N PRO A 45 -17.59 7.26 23.00
CA PRO A 45 -17.10 8.59 23.38
C PRO A 45 -16.36 9.39 22.30
N ASN A 46 -16.11 8.79 21.14
CA ASN A 46 -15.24 9.40 20.13
C ASN A 46 -16.03 10.33 19.20
N SER A 47 -15.34 11.33 18.63
CA SER A 47 -15.86 12.22 17.58
C SER A 47 -14.86 12.29 16.43
N ALA A 48 -15.30 11.99 15.21
CA ALA A 48 -14.51 12.08 13.97
C ALA A 48 -15.39 11.78 12.76
N LEU A 49 -14.93 12.13 11.56
CA LEU A 49 -15.49 11.61 10.31
C LEU A 49 -14.66 10.41 9.84
N ARG A 50 -15.28 9.23 9.79
CA ARG A 50 -14.64 8.00 9.31
C ARG A 50 -15.07 7.72 7.88
N LYS A 51 -14.11 7.47 6.99
CA LYS A 51 -14.36 7.20 5.56
C LYS A 51 -14.67 5.71 5.36
N VAL A 52 -15.82 5.41 4.77
CA VAL A 52 -16.35 4.04 4.63
C VAL A 52 -16.92 3.86 3.22
N ALA A 53 -16.89 2.63 2.72
CA ALA A 53 -17.57 2.26 1.47
C ALA A 53 -18.58 1.14 1.72
N ARG A 54 -19.73 1.20 1.04
CA ARG A 54 -20.55 0.02 0.78
C ARG A 54 -19.89 -0.76 -0.34
N VAL A 55 -19.67 -2.05 -0.16
CA VAL A 55 -19.02 -2.92 -1.14
C VAL A 55 -19.89 -4.16 -1.35
N ARG A 56 -20.21 -4.47 -2.60
CA ARG A 56 -20.82 -5.74 -3.01
C ARG A 56 -19.70 -6.72 -3.32
N LEU A 57 -19.58 -7.77 -2.51
CA LEU A 57 -18.58 -8.81 -2.72
C LEU A 57 -19.00 -9.75 -3.85
N THR A 58 -18.01 -10.41 -4.44
CA THR A 58 -18.22 -11.55 -5.36
C THR A 58 -19.02 -12.70 -4.72
N SER A 59 -19.07 -12.80 -3.39
CA SER A 59 -19.90 -13.76 -2.67
C SER A 59 -21.40 -13.41 -2.64
N GLY A 60 -21.79 -12.26 -3.20
CA GLY A 60 -23.17 -11.75 -3.23
C GLY A 60 -23.55 -10.91 -2.01
N PHE A 61 -22.72 -10.88 -0.97
CA PHE A 61 -22.99 -10.09 0.23
C PHE A 61 -22.63 -8.61 0.04
N GLU A 62 -23.52 -7.73 0.50
CA GLU A 62 -23.24 -6.32 0.65
C GLU A 62 -22.71 -6.02 2.05
N ILE A 63 -21.52 -5.43 2.10
CA ILE A 63 -20.82 -5.14 3.34
C ILE A 63 -20.43 -3.67 3.43
N THR A 64 -20.20 -3.20 4.66
CA THR A 64 -19.53 -1.92 4.92
C THR A 64 -18.05 -2.17 5.21
N ALA A 65 -17.18 -1.53 4.42
CA ALA A 65 -15.74 -1.65 4.55
C ALA A 65 -15.10 -0.30 4.88
N TYR A 66 -14.21 -0.29 5.88
CA TYR A 66 -13.47 0.91 6.27
C TYR A 66 -12.32 1.19 5.29
N ILE A 67 -12.13 2.46 4.95
CA ILE A 67 -11.04 2.93 4.11
C ILE A 67 -9.89 3.40 5.01
N PRO A 68 -8.75 2.69 5.08
CA PRO A 68 -7.67 3.06 5.98
C PRO A 68 -6.77 4.15 5.38
N GLY A 69 -6.37 5.11 6.23
CA GLY A 69 -5.38 6.13 5.90
C GLY A 69 -6.00 7.51 5.66
N ILE A 70 -5.18 8.42 5.13
CA ILE A 70 -5.57 9.79 4.83
C ILE A 70 -5.90 9.86 3.33
N GLY A 71 -7.09 10.37 3.01
CA GLY A 71 -7.57 10.47 1.62
C GLY A 71 -7.87 9.11 0.96
N HIS A 72 -8.66 9.14 -0.12
CA HIS A 72 -8.90 8.00 -1.00
C HIS A 72 -9.31 8.47 -2.39
N ASN A 73 -9.17 7.58 -3.38
CA ASN A 73 -9.56 7.79 -4.78
C ASN A 73 -10.78 6.96 -5.19
N LEU A 74 -11.42 6.28 -4.22
CA LEU A 74 -12.52 5.37 -4.48
C LEU A 74 -13.79 6.16 -4.83
N GLN A 75 -14.44 5.75 -5.89
CA GLN A 75 -15.71 6.26 -6.38
C GLN A 75 -16.73 5.11 -6.40
N GLU A 76 -17.92 5.38 -6.91
CA GLU A 76 -18.88 4.34 -7.24
C GLU A 76 -18.29 3.40 -8.30
N HIS A 77 -18.65 2.12 -8.24
CA HIS A 77 -18.18 1.05 -9.12
C HIS A 77 -16.68 0.73 -9.09
N SER A 78 -15.88 1.44 -8.29
CA SER A 78 -14.47 1.10 -8.10
C SER A 78 -14.33 -0.33 -7.55
N VAL A 79 -13.40 -1.08 -8.11
CA VAL A 79 -13.11 -2.46 -7.72
C VAL A 79 -12.08 -2.44 -6.60
N VAL A 80 -12.41 -3.12 -5.51
CA VAL A 80 -11.58 -3.14 -4.29
C VAL A 80 -11.37 -4.55 -3.78
N LEU A 81 -10.24 -4.74 -3.11
CA LEU A 81 -9.93 -5.96 -2.38
C LEU A 81 -10.23 -5.74 -0.90
N VAL A 82 -11.06 -6.61 -0.32
CA VAL A 82 -11.52 -6.51 1.06
C VAL A 82 -10.87 -7.60 1.91
N ARG A 83 -10.43 -7.22 3.10
CA ARG A 83 -9.94 -8.13 4.15
C ARG A 83 -10.81 -8.02 5.41
N GLY A 84 -10.74 -9.05 6.24
CA GLY A 84 -11.38 -9.03 7.56
C GLY A 84 -10.74 -8.01 8.51
N GLY A 85 -11.55 -7.43 9.39
CA GLY A 85 -11.10 -6.65 10.53
C GLY A 85 -12.13 -5.61 10.95
N ARG A 86 -12.52 -5.65 12.22
CA ARG A 86 -13.54 -4.77 12.78
C ARG A 86 -12.93 -3.45 13.22
N VAL A 87 -13.57 -2.35 12.82
CA VAL A 87 -13.30 -1.03 13.40
C VAL A 87 -14.06 -0.95 14.72
N LYS A 88 -13.34 -0.76 15.84
CA LYS A 88 -13.94 -0.75 17.18
C LYS A 88 -14.92 0.41 17.39
N ASP A 89 -14.67 1.53 16.73
CA ASP A 89 -15.41 2.78 16.86
C ASP A 89 -16.75 2.77 16.11
N LEU A 90 -16.82 2.06 14.99
CA LEU A 90 -17.98 2.10 14.09
C LEU A 90 -18.85 0.85 14.29
N PRO A 91 -20.17 1.01 14.53
CA PRO A 91 -21.09 -0.12 14.52
C PRO A 91 -21.22 -0.66 13.09
N GLY A 92 -21.33 -1.99 12.95
CA GLY A 92 -21.54 -2.66 11.66
C GLY A 92 -20.33 -2.75 10.73
N VAL A 93 -19.25 -1.98 10.94
CA VAL A 93 -18.06 -1.99 10.06
C VAL A 93 -17.07 -3.08 10.49
N ARG A 94 -17.20 -4.25 9.85
CA ARG A 94 -16.43 -5.48 10.16
C ARG A 94 -15.27 -5.77 9.21
N TYR A 95 -15.11 -4.96 8.17
CA TYR A 95 -14.16 -5.21 7.08
C TYR A 95 -13.31 -3.98 6.79
N HIS A 96 -12.15 -4.22 6.19
CA HIS A 96 -11.22 -3.19 5.73
C HIS A 96 -10.91 -3.35 4.26
N ILE A 97 -10.75 -2.23 3.56
CA ILE A 97 -10.21 -2.22 2.21
C ILE A 97 -8.67 -2.30 2.29
N VAL A 98 -8.08 -3.14 1.44
CA VAL A 98 -6.63 -3.22 1.26
C VAL A 98 -6.18 -2.08 0.34
N ARG A 99 -5.09 -1.39 0.70
CA ARG A 99 -4.54 -0.26 -0.07
C ARG A 99 -3.37 -0.72 -0.93
N GLY A 100 -3.18 -0.08 -2.08
CA GLY A 100 -2.16 -0.43 -3.07
C GLY A 100 -2.55 -1.60 -3.98
N THR A 101 -3.83 -1.96 -4.04
CA THR A 101 -4.35 -3.09 -4.83
C THR A 101 -5.62 -2.68 -5.57
N LEU A 102 -5.76 -3.11 -6.83
CA LEU A 102 -6.88 -2.72 -7.71
C LEU A 102 -7.01 -1.18 -7.75
N ASP A 103 -8.22 -0.64 -7.67
CA ASP A 103 -8.46 0.81 -7.78
C ASP A 103 -8.16 1.55 -6.46
N ALA A 104 -7.89 0.81 -5.38
CA ALA A 104 -7.53 1.39 -4.09
C ALA A 104 -6.05 1.81 -4.08
N VAL A 105 -5.77 3.00 -4.61
CA VAL A 105 -4.43 3.62 -4.63
C VAL A 105 -3.84 3.75 -3.21
N GLY A 106 -2.52 3.70 -3.07
CA GLY A 106 -1.84 3.92 -1.78
C GLY A 106 -2.07 5.32 -1.20
N VAL A 107 -1.69 5.53 0.06
CA VAL A 107 -1.74 6.86 0.70
C VAL A 107 -0.55 7.71 0.21
N LYS A 108 -0.80 8.97 -0.16
CA LYS A 108 0.28 9.89 -0.59
C LYS A 108 1.21 10.22 0.58
N ASP A 109 2.50 10.39 0.27
CA ASP A 109 3.57 10.89 1.17
C ASP A 109 3.73 10.17 2.52
N ARG A 110 3.28 8.91 2.61
CA ARG A 110 3.45 8.10 3.81
C ARG A 110 4.87 7.54 3.90
N GLN A 111 5.64 8.01 4.89
CA GLN A 111 7.00 7.50 5.13
C GLN A 111 7.04 6.28 6.06
N GLN A 112 6.12 6.20 7.03
CA GLN A 112 6.06 5.12 8.03
C GLN A 112 4.86 4.18 7.82
N GLY A 113 5.05 2.89 8.14
CA GLY A 113 4.00 1.86 8.01
C GLY A 113 3.56 1.63 6.56
N ARG A 114 4.46 1.85 5.59
CA ARG A 114 4.18 1.88 4.14
C ARG A 114 3.50 0.62 3.60
N SER A 115 3.90 -0.55 4.09
CA SER A 115 3.35 -1.84 3.67
C SER A 115 1.84 -1.94 3.91
N LYS A 116 1.33 -1.39 5.01
CA LYS A 116 -0.10 -1.42 5.35
C LYS A 116 -0.95 -0.50 4.45
N TYR A 117 -0.35 0.58 3.95
CA TYR A 117 -1.04 1.61 3.17
C TYR A 117 -0.70 1.57 1.67
N GLY A 118 0.00 0.52 1.21
CA GLY A 118 0.28 0.30 -0.21
C GLY A 118 1.25 1.29 -0.84
N VAL A 119 2.22 1.79 -0.08
CA VAL A 119 3.17 2.81 -0.55
C VAL A 119 4.53 2.18 -0.84
N LYS A 120 5.08 2.43 -2.04
CA LYS A 120 6.43 1.95 -2.40
C LYS A 120 7.50 2.72 -1.63
N LYS A 121 8.64 2.08 -1.38
CA LYS A 121 9.80 2.78 -0.80
C LYS A 121 10.24 3.87 -1.78
N PRO A 122 10.32 5.15 -1.37
CA PRO A 122 10.83 6.19 -2.25
C PRO A 122 12.25 5.82 -2.65
N LYS A 123 12.53 5.89 -3.95
CA LYS A 123 13.90 5.82 -4.45
C LYS A 123 14.55 7.10 -3.99
N LYS A 124 15.34 7.06 -2.90
CA LYS A 124 16.40 8.06 -2.72
C LYS A 124 17.24 7.90 -3.98
N VAL A 125 17.19 8.87 -4.91
CA VAL A 125 18.09 8.87 -6.06
C VAL A 125 19.48 8.73 -5.46
N ILE A 126 20.08 7.56 -5.67
CA ILE A 126 21.30 7.18 -5.00
C ILE A 126 22.41 8.01 -5.65
N LEU A 127 22.75 9.14 -5.03
CA LEU A 127 24.06 9.79 -5.14
C LEU A 127 25.21 8.84 -4.70
N ALA A 128 24.92 7.64 -4.19
CA ALA A 128 25.90 6.66 -3.73
C ALA A 128 26.39 5.65 -4.80
N LEU A 129 26.10 5.85 -6.09
CA LEU A 129 26.74 5.08 -7.17
C LEU A 129 28.16 5.59 -7.53
N ILE A 130 28.62 6.69 -6.91
CA ILE A 130 29.98 7.24 -7.11
C ILE A 130 31.01 6.60 -6.14
N LYS A 131 30.61 5.69 -5.24
CA LYS A 131 31.54 5.01 -4.30
C LYS A 131 32.15 3.69 -4.81
N ARG A 132 32.08 3.39 -6.11
CA ARG A 132 33.00 2.41 -6.72
C ARG A 132 34.26 3.18 -7.14
N LYS A 133 35.19 3.39 -6.21
CA LYS A 133 36.58 3.74 -6.56
C LYS A 133 37.11 2.63 -7.49
N PRO A 134 37.52 2.92 -8.74
CA PRO A 134 38.44 2.02 -9.41
C PRO A 134 39.75 2.09 -8.63
N ILE A 135 40.09 1.01 -7.94
CA ILE A 135 41.46 0.77 -7.48
C ILE A 135 42.19 0.28 -8.73
N LEU A 136 43.12 1.09 -9.24
CA LEU A 136 44.36 0.65 -9.87
C LEU A 136 45.28 1.86 -9.99
N GLU A 137 46.39 1.77 -9.27
CA GLU A 137 47.44 2.77 -9.07
C GLU A 137 48.31 3.01 -10.33
N PRO A 138 49.07 4.12 -10.36
CA PRO A 138 50.01 4.46 -11.41
C PRO A 138 51.40 3.82 -11.18
N LEU A 139 52.23 3.78 -12.24
CA LEU A 139 53.69 3.48 -12.35
C LEU A 139 53.87 2.43 -13.48
N SER A 140 54.72 2.54 -14.50
CA SER A 140 55.80 3.47 -14.83
C SER A 140 56.35 3.12 -16.23
N ARG A 141 56.83 4.14 -16.96
CA ARG A 141 57.95 4.13 -17.93
C ARG A 141 57.84 3.45 -19.30
N SER A 142 58.37 4.22 -20.26
CA SER A 142 59.05 3.89 -21.53
C SER A 142 58.23 3.23 -22.64
N CYS A 143 57.92 4.01 -23.68
CA CYS A 143 58.56 3.86 -24.99
C CYS A 143 58.27 5.10 -25.86
N HIS A 144 59.35 5.74 -26.31
CA HIS A 144 59.38 6.60 -27.49
C HIS A 144 58.81 5.85 -28.70
N VAL A 145 58.08 6.52 -29.59
CA VAL A 145 58.51 6.87 -30.95
C VAL A 145 57.59 7.98 -31.50
N GLU A 146 58.21 8.87 -32.27
CA GLU A 146 57.74 10.06 -32.99
C GLU A 146 56.48 9.83 -33.85
N VAL A 147 55.71 10.83 -34.29
CA VAL A 147 55.99 11.62 -35.52
C VAL A 147 55.15 12.91 -35.53
N LEU A 148 55.87 14.04 -35.51
CA LEU A 148 55.74 15.24 -36.38
C LEU A 148 54.42 15.48 -37.15
N GLN A 149 53.76 16.63 -36.97
CA GLN A 149 53.84 17.80 -37.89
C GLN A 149 52.88 18.97 -37.55
N LYS A 150 53.49 20.16 -37.50
CA LYS A 150 53.03 21.55 -37.59
C LYS A 150 51.68 21.84 -38.29
N LYS A 151 50.90 22.79 -37.72
CA LYS A 151 50.41 24.09 -38.31
C LYS A 151 49.31 24.67 -37.38
N LYS A 152 49.59 25.68 -36.55
CA LYS A 152 49.34 27.14 -36.76
C LYS A 152 48.06 27.49 -37.54
N LEU A 153 47.15 28.20 -36.87
CA LEU A 153 46.36 29.39 -37.28
C LEU A 153 45.37 29.70 -36.13
N GLN A 154 45.63 30.69 -35.26
CA GLN A 154 45.12 32.08 -35.28
C GLN A 154 43.57 32.23 -35.26
N ASN A 155 43.02 32.49 -34.06
CA ASN A 155 42.11 33.58 -33.62
C ASN A 155 41.02 34.15 -34.57
N PRO A 156 40.02 34.95 -34.10
CA PRO A 156 39.25 34.98 -32.83
C PRO A 156 37.75 35.39 -33.02
N ILE A 157 36.99 35.48 -31.90
CA ILE A 157 35.83 36.38 -31.60
C ILE A 157 34.59 36.42 -32.54
N GLN A 158 33.40 36.18 -31.96
CA GLN A 158 32.24 37.07 -32.13
C GLN A 158 31.23 36.92 -30.97
N PHE A 159 31.18 37.96 -30.13
CA PHE A 159 30.04 38.38 -29.31
C PHE A 159 29.03 39.15 -30.19
N ILE A 160 27.73 39.16 -29.81
CA ILE A 160 26.64 40.17 -30.00
C ILE A 160 25.34 39.44 -29.53
N VAL A 161 24.74 39.64 -28.34
CA VAL A 161 23.89 40.73 -27.78
C VAL A 161 22.69 41.06 -28.70
N ILE A 162 21.50 40.49 -28.44
CA ILE A 162 20.30 41.14 -27.83
C ILE A 162 19.92 42.48 -28.49
N ASP A 163 18.87 42.43 -29.31
CA ASP A 163 17.84 43.47 -29.44
C ASP A 163 16.57 42.97 -28.73
#